data_AF-A0A6P7GJP1-F1
#
_entry.id   AF-A0A6P7GJP1-F1
#
_cell.length_a   1.000
_cell.length_b   1.000
_cell.length_c   1.000
_cell.angle_alpha   90.00
_cell.angle_beta   90.00
_cell.angle_gamma   90.00
#
_symmetry.space_group_name_H-M   'P 1'
#
loop_
_entity.id
_entity.type
_entity.pdbx_description
1 polymer ?
#
loop_
_entity_poly.entity_id
_entity_poly.type
_entity_poly.pdbx_seq_one_letter_code
_entity_poly.pdbx_strand_id
1 'polypeptide(L)'
;MSTKKVRIHLELGEENSLEVVKLTTIRLLSDDITYFFPTNLQNLKHHKDLFDTSSTVKMASKALTKVGQYRNITITLNPEIVTLYLDEDCNFVFKNCYLEELVENSTLINTPVSLEATDKTKVDLIRLIDKLSNKLETKVNRGLDISQIQSQFVLNKFQGKENARQWMSNFENECERHEIVIDEAKIQILRLFLEHNAIEWYSSTLCKLTMHGAWSEWQNNSFLETYGDKSWRTVYLAYTYKYINGSFLDYALKKERMLLETEPSMSDQSRINHIVVGLPLDIQDRLDKETINTTEQLMNQLRRYTSIFPRFKKRQGRFLSVTNETDIRLNESRNQKSIEKRPCSNCEARGYPGRFHPVEICR
;
A
#
# COMPACT_ATOMS: atom_id res chain seq x y z
N MET A 1 17.06 9.94 59.64
CA MET A 1 16.34 10.29 58.39
C MET A 1 14.96 10.82 58.75
N SER A 2 14.55 11.95 58.16
CA SER A 2 13.24 12.56 58.39
C SER A 2 12.14 11.87 57.58
N THR A 3 10.89 11.96 58.04
CA THR A 3 9.74 11.51 57.23
C THR A 3 9.65 12.33 55.93
N LYS A 4 9.35 11.65 54.82
CA LYS A 4 9.17 12.28 53.50
C LYS A 4 7.71 12.16 53.10
N LYS A 5 7.11 13.23 52.57
CA LYS A 5 5.76 13.18 52.00
C LYS A 5 5.85 12.96 50.50
N VAL A 6 5.15 11.95 50.01
CA VAL A 6 5.11 11.59 48.59
C VAL A 6 3.67 11.55 48.09
N ARG A 7 3.49 11.89 46.82
CA ARG A 7 2.26 11.68 46.08
C ARG A 7 2.44 10.43 45.22
N ILE A 8 1.44 9.57 45.20
CA ILE A 8 1.43 8.34 44.41
C ILE A 8 0.17 8.23 43.57
N HIS A 9 0.31 7.59 42.41
CA HIS A 9 -0.77 7.20 41.52
C HIS A 9 -1.05 5.69 41.69
N LEU A 10 -2.29 5.36 42.08
CA LEU A 10 -2.79 4.00 42.17
C LEU A 10 -3.85 3.80 41.09
N GLU A 11 -3.76 2.70 40.34
CA GLU A 11 -4.70 2.34 39.27
C GLU A 11 -5.15 0.88 39.44
N LEU A 12 -6.41 0.57 39.12
CA LEU A 12 -6.86 -0.82 38.97
C LEU A 12 -6.74 -1.23 37.51
N GLY A 13 -5.71 -2.00 37.20
CA GLY A 13 -5.45 -2.52 35.85
C GLY A 13 -5.77 -4.01 35.74
N GLU A 14 -5.66 -4.54 34.53
CA GLU A 14 -5.71 -5.98 34.26
C GLU A 14 -4.29 -6.55 34.14
N GLU A 15 -4.07 -7.77 34.62
CA GLU A 15 -2.84 -8.54 34.46
C GLU A 15 -3.21 -10.03 34.38
N ASN A 16 -2.96 -10.69 33.25
CA ASN A 16 -3.34 -12.09 32.99
C ASN A 16 -4.84 -12.39 33.28
N SER A 17 -5.73 -11.49 32.85
CA SER A 17 -7.18 -11.56 33.08
C SER A 17 -7.62 -11.60 34.54
N LEU A 18 -6.80 -11.03 35.43
CA LEU A 18 -7.14 -10.73 36.81
C LEU A 18 -7.07 -9.21 37.06
N GLU A 19 -8.00 -8.70 37.85
CA GLU A 19 -7.98 -7.31 38.33
C GLU A 19 -6.86 -7.15 39.38
N VAL A 20 -5.95 -6.19 39.15
CA VAL A 20 -4.77 -5.96 39.97
C VAL A 20 -4.57 -4.46 40.20
N VAL A 21 -4.42 -4.07 41.47
CA VAL A 21 -4.02 -2.70 41.83
C VAL A 21 -2.53 -2.53 41.52
N LYS A 22 -2.22 -1.48 40.75
CA LYS A 22 -0.88 -1.10 40.31
C LYS A 22 -0.51 0.27 40.91
N LEU A 23 0.71 0.37 41.43
CA LEU A 23 1.36 1.62 41.83
C LEU A 23 2.20 2.08 40.63
N THR A 24 1.73 3.09 39.92
CA THR A 24 2.25 3.44 38.58
C THR A 24 3.26 4.59 38.62
N THR A 25 3.01 5.62 39.44
CA THR A 25 3.96 6.73 39.65
C THR A 25 4.12 7.12 41.12
N ILE A 26 5.27 7.73 41.41
CA ILE A 26 5.62 8.35 42.70
C ILE A 26 6.30 9.70 42.47
N ARG A 27 6.09 10.65 43.38
CA ARG A 27 6.68 11.99 43.35
C ARG A 27 6.87 12.52 44.77
N LEU A 28 7.99 13.18 45.07
CA LEU A 28 8.16 13.93 46.32
C LEU A 28 7.25 15.17 46.31
N LEU A 29 6.65 15.54 47.45
CA LEU A 29 5.85 16.78 47.51
C LEU A 29 6.68 18.07 47.41
N SER A 30 8.00 18.01 47.64
CA SER A 30 8.90 19.15 47.50
C SER A 30 9.27 19.46 46.05
N ASP A 31 9.13 18.48 45.16
CA ASP A 31 9.73 18.50 43.84
C ASP A 31 8.60 18.47 42.80
N ASP A 32 8.84 18.98 41.59
CA ASP A 32 7.85 18.88 40.49
C ASP A 32 7.94 17.59 39.66
N ILE A 33 9.05 16.88 39.78
CA ILE A 33 9.39 15.70 38.99
C ILE A 33 8.57 14.48 39.44
N THR A 34 7.96 13.79 38.47
CA THR A 34 7.22 12.53 38.70
C THR A 34 8.01 11.38 38.14
N TYR A 35 8.11 10.28 38.89
CA TYR A 35 8.86 9.10 38.51
C TYR A 35 7.92 7.90 38.28
N PHE A 36 8.24 7.09 37.27
CA PHE A 36 7.43 5.94 36.85
C PHE A 36 8.04 4.62 37.36
N PHE A 37 7.19 3.74 37.89
CA PHE A 37 7.62 2.38 38.24
C PHE A 37 7.66 1.49 36.99
N PRO A 38 8.76 0.74 36.74
CA PRO A 38 8.82 -0.25 35.67
C PRO A 38 7.61 -1.20 35.70
N THR A 39 7.06 -1.53 34.53
CA THR A 39 5.78 -2.24 34.38
C THR A 39 5.72 -3.58 35.13
N ASN A 40 6.85 -4.28 35.22
CA ASN A 40 7.04 -5.53 35.97
C ASN A 40 7.11 -5.35 37.50
N LEU A 41 7.22 -4.12 38.01
CA LEU A 41 7.33 -3.79 39.43
C LEU A 41 6.11 -3.07 40.00
N GLN A 42 5.23 -2.52 39.16
CA GLN A 42 4.04 -1.76 39.58
C GLN A 42 3.02 -2.54 40.42
N ASN A 43 2.96 -3.87 40.29
CA ASN A 43 1.96 -4.68 40.98
C ASN A 43 2.05 -4.49 42.50
N LEU A 44 0.94 -4.15 43.19
CA LEU A 44 0.92 -3.85 44.63
C LEU A 44 1.51 -4.98 45.49
N LYS A 45 1.55 -6.23 45.00
CA LYS A 45 2.26 -7.37 45.62
C LYS A 45 3.75 -7.13 45.85
N HIS A 46 4.37 -6.18 45.14
CA HIS A 46 5.76 -5.77 45.29
C HIS A 46 5.97 -4.65 46.31
N HIS A 47 4.91 -3.92 46.68
CA HIS A 47 4.93 -2.76 47.56
C HIS A 47 4.27 -3.07 48.91
N LYS A 48 4.50 -4.27 49.45
CA LYS A 48 3.82 -4.77 50.66
C LYS A 48 4.05 -3.86 51.87
N ASP A 49 5.27 -3.39 52.08
CA ASP A 49 5.62 -2.55 53.23
C ASP A 49 4.87 -1.21 53.17
N LEU A 50 4.74 -0.63 51.97
CA LEU A 50 3.97 0.58 51.72
C LEU A 50 2.47 0.36 51.95
N PHE A 51 1.95 -0.77 51.46
CA PHE A 51 0.56 -1.17 51.68
C PHE A 51 0.29 -1.39 53.15
N ASP A 52 1.16 -2.12 53.87
CA ASP A 52 0.89 -2.58 55.21
C ASP A 52 0.97 -1.49 56.28
N THR A 53 1.93 -0.57 56.13
CA THR A 53 2.11 0.56 57.04
C THR A 53 1.16 1.73 56.76
N SER A 54 0.72 1.94 55.51
CA SER A 54 -0.14 3.09 55.15
C SER A 54 -1.62 2.72 55.08
N SER A 55 -2.39 3.08 56.12
CA SER A 55 -3.85 2.93 56.13
C SER A 55 -4.54 3.67 54.97
N THR A 56 -4.00 4.81 54.53
CA THR A 56 -4.46 5.58 53.37
C THR A 56 -4.36 4.77 52.08
N VAL A 57 -3.27 4.03 51.87
CA VAL A 57 -3.10 3.13 50.71
C VAL A 57 -4.11 1.98 50.77
N LYS A 58 -4.29 1.35 51.94
CA LYS A 58 -5.29 0.27 52.14
C LYS A 58 -6.73 0.72 51.85
N MET A 59 -7.09 1.97 52.19
CA MET A 59 -8.41 2.53 51.89
C MET A 59 -8.54 2.89 50.41
N ALA A 60 -7.53 3.53 49.82
CA ALA A 60 -7.54 3.93 48.42
C ALA A 60 -7.62 2.72 47.48
N SER A 61 -6.88 1.64 47.74
CA SER A 61 -6.93 0.42 46.92
C SER A 61 -8.30 -0.26 46.97
N LYS A 62 -8.95 -0.29 48.14
CA LYS A 62 -10.32 -0.83 48.31
C LYS A 62 -11.40 0.03 47.65
N ALA A 63 -11.13 1.31 47.41
CA ALA A 63 -12.05 2.23 46.75
C ALA A 63 -11.97 2.16 45.21
N LEU A 64 -11.03 1.39 44.65
CA LEU A 64 -10.97 1.06 43.23
C LEU A 64 -11.87 -0.17 42.98
N THR A 65 -12.89 -0.02 42.14
CA THR A 65 -13.94 -1.02 41.93
C THR A 65 -14.23 -1.34 40.46
N LYS A 66 -13.55 -0.67 39.52
CA LYS A 66 -13.63 -0.94 38.08
C LYS A 66 -12.25 -0.75 37.44
N VAL A 67 -11.90 -1.62 36.50
CA VAL A 67 -10.67 -1.49 35.70
C VAL A 67 -10.60 -0.11 35.03
N GLY A 68 -9.42 0.51 35.04
CA GLY A 68 -9.18 1.89 34.58
C GLY A 68 -9.54 2.98 35.60
N GLN A 69 -10.08 2.65 36.78
CA GLN A 69 -10.18 3.63 37.87
C GLN A 69 -8.81 3.88 38.50
N TYR A 70 -8.54 5.14 38.82
CA TYR A 70 -7.32 5.56 39.50
C TYR A 70 -7.59 6.51 40.67
N ARG A 71 -6.60 6.65 41.56
CA ARG A 71 -6.56 7.61 42.66
C ARG A 71 -5.16 8.18 42.83
N ASN A 72 -5.08 9.51 42.89
CA ASN A 72 -3.88 10.24 43.27
C ASN A 72 -3.96 10.56 44.77
N ILE A 73 -3.14 9.89 45.58
CA ILE A 73 -3.14 10.08 47.04
C ILE A 73 -1.79 10.58 47.53
N THR A 74 -1.83 11.32 48.64
CA THR A 74 -0.64 11.82 49.33
C THR A 74 -0.44 11.00 50.59
N ILE A 75 0.76 10.49 50.79
CA ILE A 75 1.14 9.67 51.94
C ILE A 75 2.43 10.18 52.58
N THR A 76 2.64 9.85 53.85
CA THR A 76 3.89 10.13 54.55
C THR A 76 4.65 8.82 54.70
N LEU A 77 5.87 8.76 54.17
CA LEU A 77 6.77 7.62 54.32
C LEU A 77 7.45 7.68 55.69
N ASN A 78 7.37 6.59 56.44
CA ASN A 78 8.15 6.38 57.65
C ASN A 78 9.64 6.19 57.29
N PRO A 79 10.60 6.49 58.19
CA PRO A 79 12.04 6.41 57.88
C PRO A 79 12.50 5.05 57.34
N GLU A 80 11.89 3.96 57.82
CA GLU A 80 12.15 2.57 57.38
C GLU A 80 11.69 2.31 55.92
N ILE A 81 10.66 3.02 55.46
CA ILE A 81 10.12 2.91 54.09
C ILE A 81 10.82 3.90 53.16
N VAL A 82 11.28 5.05 53.68
CA VAL A 82 12.11 6.01 52.93
C VAL A 82 13.31 5.27 52.31
N THR A 83 14.04 4.46 53.08
CA THR A 83 15.19 3.67 52.60
C THR A 83 14.87 2.56 51.60
N LEU A 84 13.58 2.26 51.33
CA LEU A 84 13.16 1.26 50.33
C LEU A 84 12.83 1.88 48.96
N TYR A 85 12.64 3.20 48.91
CA TYR A 85 12.23 3.94 47.72
C TYR A 85 13.16 5.11 47.38
N LEU A 86 14.03 5.52 48.30
CA LEU A 86 14.95 6.64 48.18
C LEU A 86 16.34 6.21 48.68
N ASP A 87 17.39 6.58 47.94
CA ASP A 87 18.77 6.42 48.38
C ASP A 87 19.20 7.56 49.34
N GLU A 88 20.50 7.58 49.71
CA GLU A 88 21.06 8.60 50.61
C GLU A 88 21.01 10.01 50.01
N ASP A 89 21.06 10.12 48.68
CA ASP A 89 21.03 11.37 47.91
C ASP A 89 19.59 11.80 47.52
N CYS A 90 18.56 11.07 47.99
CA CYS A 90 17.14 11.27 47.68
C CYS A 90 16.71 10.97 46.23
N ASN A 91 17.46 10.18 45.46
CA ASN A 91 16.99 9.67 44.16
C ASN A 91 16.00 8.51 44.38
N PHE A 92 15.01 8.38 43.49
CA PHE A 92 14.07 7.27 43.57
C PHE A 92 14.70 5.96 43.08
N VAL A 93 14.94 5.04 44.01
CA VAL A 93 15.49 3.70 43.76
C VAL A 93 14.55 2.67 44.36
N PHE A 94 14.07 1.72 43.56
CA PHE A 94 13.24 0.62 44.03
C PHE A 94 13.78 -0.72 43.53
N LYS A 95 14.10 -1.64 44.45
CA LYS A 95 14.68 -2.97 44.15
C LYS A 95 15.91 -2.92 43.22
N ASN A 96 16.82 -2.00 43.48
CA ASN A 96 18.04 -1.74 42.71
C ASN A 96 17.81 -1.22 41.28
N CYS A 97 16.59 -0.78 40.94
CA CYS A 97 16.31 -0.02 39.73
C CYS A 97 16.08 1.45 40.09
N TYR A 98 16.80 2.36 39.44
CA TYR A 98 16.44 3.79 39.43
C TYR A 98 15.13 3.95 38.66
N LEU A 99 14.22 4.78 39.17
CA LEU A 99 12.97 5.07 38.46
C LEU A 99 13.21 6.10 37.35
N GLU A 100 12.52 5.92 36.22
CA GLU A 100 12.60 6.85 35.10
C GLU A 100 11.73 8.09 35.36
N GLU A 101 12.23 9.26 34.99
CA GLU A 101 11.48 10.51 35.03
C GLU A 101 10.37 10.49 33.97
N LEU A 102 9.15 10.79 34.39
CA LEU A 102 8.00 10.98 33.50
C LEU A 102 8.14 12.35 32.80
N VAL A 103 8.98 12.40 31.77
CA VAL A 103 9.08 13.57 30.89
C VAL A 103 7.78 13.67 30.10
N GLU A 104 6.88 14.55 30.54
CA GLU A 104 5.80 15.05 29.69
C GLU A 104 6.47 15.72 28.48
N ASN A 105 6.40 15.07 27.31
CA ASN A 105 6.97 15.54 26.04
C ASN A 105 6.22 16.79 25.51
N SER A 106 6.32 17.87 26.28
CA SER A 106 5.93 19.22 25.94
C SER A 106 7.08 19.85 25.15
N THR A 107 6.90 19.91 23.84
CA THR A 107 7.92 20.36 22.88
C THR A 107 8.43 21.77 23.17
N LEU A 108 9.72 21.89 23.50
CA LEU A 108 10.61 23.02 23.23
C LEU A 108 10.05 24.44 23.46
N ILE A 109 10.00 24.94 24.70
CA ILE A 109 10.51 26.31 25.04
C ILE A 109 11.08 26.31 26.47
N ASN A 110 12.38 26.07 26.64
CA ASN A 110 13.07 26.41 27.89
C ASN A 110 13.57 27.85 27.84
N THR A 111 12.72 28.78 28.30
CA THR A 111 13.13 30.14 28.66
C THR A 111 12.36 30.52 29.92
N PRO A 112 13.03 30.93 31.02
CA PRO A 112 12.35 31.28 32.26
C PRO A 112 11.68 32.65 32.14
N VAL A 113 10.57 32.71 31.40
CA VAL A 113 9.71 33.89 31.39
C VAL A 113 8.83 33.83 32.63
N SER A 114 9.09 34.72 33.58
CA SER A 114 8.16 34.98 34.68
C SER A 114 6.87 35.54 34.09
N LEU A 115 5.88 34.67 33.91
CA LEU A 115 4.55 35.02 33.41
C LEU A 115 3.57 35.02 34.58
N GLU A 116 3.38 36.19 35.19
CA GLU A 116 2.08 36.48 35.80
C GLU A 116 1.04 36.45 34.67
N ALA A 117 0.28 35.36 34.62
CA ALA A 117 -0.65 35.08 33.53
C ALA A 117 -1.86 36.02 33.58
N THR A 118 -1.70 37.21 32.99
CA THR A 118 -2.82 38.13 32.73
C THR A 118 -3.92 37.39 31.97
N ASP A 119 -5.19 37.68 32.26
CA ASP A 119 -6.30 36.91 31.69
C ASP A 119 -6.35 36.95 30.16
N LYS A 120 -5.71 37.95 29.54
CA LYS A 120 -5.54 38.06 28.10
C LYS A 120 -4.71 36.91 27.50
N THR A 121 -3.62 36.48 28.16
CA THR A 121 -2.82 35.35 27.66
C THR A 121 -3.55 34.01 27.84
N LYS A 122 -4.34 33.86 28.91
CA LYS A 122 -5.23 32.70 29.07
C LYS A 122 -6.30 32.65 27.96
N VAL A 123 -6.92 33.78 27.63
CA VAL A 123 -7.91 33.88 26.55
C VAL A 123 -7.29 33.58 25.18
N ASP A 124 -6.07 34.07 24.88
CA ASP A 124 -5.38 33.76 23.64
C ASP A 124 -4.93 32.28 23.56
N LEU A 125 -4.54 31.66 24.67
CA LEU A 125 -4.27 30.22 24.76
C LEU A 125 -5.54 29.39 24.58
N ILE A 126 -6.65 29.74 25.22
CA ILE A 126 -7.96 29.10 25.01
C ILE A 126 -8.35 29.22 23.53
N ARG A 127 -8.18 30.39 22.90
CA ARG A 127 -8.49 30.57 21.48
C ARG A 127 -7.54 29.80 20.54
N LEU A 128 -6.31 29.51 20.97
CA LEU A 128 -5.39 28.62 20.25
C LEU A 128 -5.78 27.15 20.42
N ILE A 129 -6.15 26.74 21.63
CA ILE A 129 -6.69 25.41 21.92
C ILE A 129 -7.96 25.19 21.11
N ASP A 130 -8.94 26.10 21.14
CA ASP A 130 -10.15 26.02 20.31
C ASP A 130 -9.80 25.93 18.82
N LYS A 131 -8.82 26.69 18.31
CA LYS A 131 -8.39 26.60 16.91
C LYS A 131 -7.70 25.27 16.58
N LEU A 132 -7.02 24.65 17.53
CA LEU A 132 -6.35 23.36 17.36
C LEU A 132 -7.34 22.20 17.51
N SER A 133 -8.23 22.24 18.50
CA SER A 133 -9.37 21.33 18.66
C SER A 133 -10.28 21.40 17.44
N ASN A 134 -10.70 22.59 16.99
CA ASN A 134 -11.45 22.71 15.73
C ASN A 134 -10.67 22.22 14.50
N LYS A 135 -9.33 22.32 14.46
CA LYS A 135 -8.51 21.72 13.38
C LYS A 135 -8.38 20.20 13.48
N LEU A 136 -8.38 19.66 14.69
CA LEU A 136 -8.32 18.22 14.96
C LEU A 136 -9.69 17.59 14.70
N GLU A 137 -10.76 18.21 15.20
CA GLU A 137 -12.15 17.88 14.90
C GLU A 137 -12.45 18.07 13.41
N THR A 138 -11.93 19.07 12.69
CA THR A 138 -12.09 19.12 11.22
C THR A 138 -11.13 18.20 10.45
N LYS A 139 -10.26 17.43 11.13
CA LYS A 139 -9.53 16.29 10.56
C LYS A 139 -10.20 14.95 10.88
N VAL A 140 -10.76 14.79 12.09
CA VAL A 140 -11.43 13.58 12.59
C VAL A 140 -12.91 13.53 12.16
N ASN A 141 -13.61 14.66 12.27
CA ASN A 141 -14.98 14.90 11.76
C ASN A 141 -14.98 15.51 10.35
N ARG A 142 -13.83 15.58 9.67
CA ARG A 142 -13.82 15.23 8.25
C ARG A 142 -14.12 13.74 8.16
N GLY A 143 -15.38 13.39 8.41
CA GLY A 143 -15.93 12.14 7.90
C GLY A 143 -15.61 12.15 6.42
N LEU A 144 -14.74 11.20 6.03
CA LEU A 144 -14.05 11.15 4.75
C LEU A 144 -14.94 11.72 3.67
N ASP A 145 -14.61 12.90 3.11
CA ASP A 145 -15.46 13.49 2.08
C ASP A 145 -15.27 12.64 0.82
N ILE A 146 -16.13 11.63 0.73
CA ILE A 146 -16.13 10.52 -0.21
C ILE A 146 -16.02 11.07 -1.65
N SER A 147 -16.63 12.24 -1.90
CA SER A 147 -16.59 12.96 -3.16
C SER A 147 -15.22 13.60 -3.43
N GLN A 148 -14.62 14.27 -2.44
CA GLN A 148 -13.27 14.84 -2.57
C GLN A 148 -12.23 13.75 -2.81
N ILE A 149 -12.29 12.65 -2.05
CA ILE A 149 -11.38 11.50 -2.18
C ILE A 149 -11.46 10.90 -3.59
N GLN A 150 -12.69 10.68 -4.11
CA GLN A 150 -12.88 10.22 -5.47
C GLN A 150 -12.24 11.13 -6.53
N SER A 151 -12.22 12.46 -6.31
CA SER A 151 -11.56 13.41 -7.21
C SER A 151 -10.04 13.54 -7.04
N GLN A 152 -9.48 13.11 -5.90
CA GLN A 152 -8.06 13.26 -5.55
C GLN A 152 -7.26 11.95 -5.71
N PHE A 153 -7.93 10.83 -5.93
CA PHE A 153 -7.30 9.56 -6.31
C PHE A 153 -7.01 9.56 -7.81
N VAL A 154 -5.79 9.20 -8.19
CA VAL A 154 -5.35 9.06 -9.59
C VAL A 154 -5.46 7.58 -9.99
N LEU A 155 -6.67 7.03 -9.83
CA LEU A 155 -6.97 5.62 -10.04
C LEU A 155 -8.15 5.44 -11.01
N ASN A 156 -7.95 4.64 -12.05
CA ASN A 156 -9.03 4.22 -12.94
C ASN A 156 -9.98 3.25 -12.20
N LYS A 157 -11.26 3.25 -12.57
CA LYS A 157 -12.23 2.35 -11.94
C LYS A 157 -12.12 0.93 -12.47
N PHE A 158 -12.15 -0.04 -11.55
CA PHE A 158 -12.02 -1.44 -11.84
C PHE A 158 -13.26 -2.03 -12.51
N GLN A 159 -13.08 -2.53 -13.72
CA GLN A 159 -14.13 -3.19 -14.52
C GLN A 159 -13.94 -4.72 -14.65
N GLY A 160 -12.97 -5.31 -13.93
CA GLY A 160 -12.67 -6.75 -14.00
C GLY A 160 -11.85 -7.21 -15.21
N LYS A 161 -11.37 -6.28 -16.06
CA LYS A 161 -10.48 -6.57 -17.22
C LYS A 161 -9.02 -6.18 -16.98
N GLU A 162 -8.78 -5.39 -15.95
CA GLU A 162 -7.47 -4.88 -15.59
C GLU A 162 -6.73 -5.91 -14.72
N ASN A 163 -5.41 -5.80 -14.61
CA ASN A 163 -4.64 -6.66 -13.73
C ASN A 163 -5.00 -6.36 -12.26
N ALA A 164 -5.82 -7.24 -11.66
CA ALA A 164 -6.35 -7.04 -10.30
C ALA A 164 -5.25 -6.87 -9.24
N ARG A 165 -4.10 -7.56 -9.36
CA ARG A 165 -2.98 -7.42 -8.42
C ARG A 165 -2.38 -6.02 -8.49
N GLN A 166 -2.10 -5.54 -9.69
CA GLN A 166 -1.54 -4.21 -9.93
C GLN A 166 -2.54 -3.10 -9.56
N TRP A 167 -3.80 -3.27 -9.94
CA TRP A 167 -4.87 -2.31 -9.62
C TRP A 167 -5.06 -2.17 -8.10
N MET A 168 -5.08 -3.28 -7.37
CA MET A 168 -5.22 -3.27 -5.91
C MET A 168 -3.99 -2.65 -5.23
N SER A 169 -2.78 -2.96 -5.68
CA SER A 169 -1.57 -2.30 -5.16
C SER A 169 -1.56 -0.80 -5.43
N ASN A 170 -2.04 -0.35 -6.60
CA ASN A 170 -2.22 1.07 -6.87
C ASN A 170 -3.26 1.70 -5.94
N PHE A 171 -4.38 1.03 -5.67
CA PHE A 171 -5.39 1.49 -4.70
C PHE A 171 -4.81 1.66 -3.29
N GLU A 172 -3.97 0.72 -2.84
CA GLU A 172 -3.31 0.79 -1.53
C GLU A 172 -2.31 1.95 -1.44
N ASN A 173 -1.50 2.16 -2.48
CA ASN A 173 -0.57 3.29 -2.56
C ASN A 173 -1.32 4.65 -2.54
N GLU A 174 -2.48 4.74 -3.20
CA GLU A 174 -3.34 5.92 -3.13
C GLU A 174 -3.95 6.10 -1.72
N CYS A 175 -4.36 5.02 -1.06
CA CYS A 175 -4.82 5.06 0.34
C CYS A 175 -3.72 5.55 1.29
N GLU A 176 -2.49 5.07 1.14
CA GLU A 176 -1.34 5.50 1.93
C GLU A 176 -1.00 6.98 1.68
N ARG A 177 -0.99 7.43 0.41
CA ARG A 177 -0.75 8.85 0.07
C ARG A 177 -1.77 9.80 0.71
N HIS A 178 -2.99 9.32 0.93
CA HIS A 178 -4.08 10.08 1.54
C HIS A 178 -4.26 9.82 3.04
N GLU A 179 -3.27 9.20 3.70
CA GLU A 179 -3.25 8.90 5.14
C GLU A 179 -4.44 8.03 5.63
N ILE A 180 -5.01 7.20 4.75
CA ILE A 180 -6.16 6.32 5.07
C ILE A 180 -5.66 5.06 5.78
N VAL A 181 -5.45 5.18 7.09
CA VAL A 181 -4.95 4.09 7.95
C VAL A 181 -6.06 3.07 8.30
N ILE A 182 -7.31 3.53 8.49
CA ILE A 182 -8.43 2.72 8.98
C ILE A 182 -8.94 1.74 7.90
N ASP A 183 -8.99 0.45 8.20
CA ASP A 183 -9.42 -0.59 7.25
C ASP A 183 -10.88 -0.43 6.81
N GLU A 184 -11.80 -0.09 7.73
CA GLU A 184 -13.20 0.20 7.39
C GLU A 184 -13.34 1.32 6.35
N ALA A 185 -12.48 2.35 6.45
CA ALA A 185 -12.42 3.44 5.50
C ALA A 185 -11.92 2.99 4.12
N LYS A 186 -10.87 2.14 4.07
CA LYS A 186 -10.40 1.54 2.81
C LYS A 186 -11.52 0.75 2.13
N ILE A 187 -12.28 -0.05 2.89
CA ILE A 187 -13.43 -0.82 2.36
C ILE A 187 -14.52 0.12 1.83
N GLN A 188 -14.90 1.17 2.55
CA GLN A 188 -15.91 2.13 2.09
C GLN A 188 -15.48 2.87 0.81
N ILE A 189 -14.20 3.29 0.75
CA ILE A 189 -13.62 4.03 -0.38
C ILE A 189 -13.45 3.10 -1.60
N LEU A 190 -13.09 1.84 -1.40
CA LEU A 190 -12.96 0.83 -2.46
C LEU A 190 -14.20 0.81 -3.36
N ARG A 191 -15.40 0.84 -2.78
CA ARG A 191 -16.68 0.85 -3.51
C ARG A 191 -16.78 1.93 -4.60
N LEU A 192 -16.15 3.09 -4.43
CA LEU A 192 -16.20 4.20 -5.38
C LEU A 192 -15.44 3.92 -6.69
N PHE A 193 -14.42 3.08 -6.59
CA PHE A 193 -13.52 2.74 -7.69
C PHE A 193 -13.86 1.39 -8.33
N LEU A 194 -15.00 0.78 -8.01
CA LEU A 194 -15.47 -0.44 -8.65
C LEU A 194 -16.62 -0.12 -9.62
N GLU A 195 -16.66 -0.82 -10.76
CA GLU A 195 -17.74 -0.72 -11.75
C GLU A 195 -18.28 -2.09 -12.17
N HIS A 196 -19.53 -2.09 -12.66
CA HIS A 196 -20.22 -3.26 -13.18
C HIS A 196 -20.18 -4.44 -12.18
N ASN A 197 -19.72 -5.61 -12.61
CA ASN A 197 -19.63 -6.84 -11.82
C ASN A 197 -18.82 -6.68 -10.52
N ALA A 198 -17.87 -5.73 -10.45
CA ALA A 198 -17.09 -5.49 -9.25
C ALA A 198 -17.92 -4.88 -8.10
N ILE A 199 -18.98 -4.12 -8.41
CA ILE A 199 -19.92 -3.59 -7.40
C ILE A 199 -20.78 -4.72 -6.80
N GLU A 200 -21.18 -5.69 -7.64
CA GLU A 200 -21.93 -6.87 -7.19
C GLU A 200 -21.05 -7.79 -6.32
N TRP A 201 -19.79 -7.99 -6.70
CA TRP A 201 -18.79 -8.67 -5.86
C TRP A 201 -18.59 -7.95 -4.52
N TYR A 202 -18.46 -6.61 -4.53
CA TYR A 202 -18.30 -5.83 -3.30
C TYR A 202 -19.50 -6.03 -2.37
N SER A 203 -20.71 -5.90 -2.89
CA SER A 203 -21.96 -6.08 -2.13
C SER A 203 -22.09 -7.51 -1.58
N SER A 204 -21.71 -8.50 -2.37
CA SER A 204 -21.68 -9.92 -1.95
C SER A 204 -20.61 -10.21 -0.89
N THR A 205 -19.45 -9.55 -0.98
CA THR A 205 -18.34 -9.69 -0.02
C THR A 205 -18.67 -9.00 1.30
N LEU A 206 -19.34 -7.85 1.25
CA LEU A 206 -19.84 -7.12 2.42
C LEU A 206 -20.75 -7.99 3.31
N CYS A 207 -21.63 -8.79 2.69
CA CYS A 207 -22.49 -9.75 3.38
C CYS A 207 -21.74 -10.97 3.97
N LYS A 208 -20.52 -11.26 3.50
CA LYS A 208 -19.72 -12.41 3.95
C LYS A 208 -18.68 -12.06 5.02
N LEU A 209 -17.96 -10.94 4.83
CA LEU A 209 -16.84 -10.52 5.69
C LEU A 209 -17.18 -9.36 6.63
N THR A 210 -18.33 -8.70 6.44
CA THR A 210 -18.78 -7.50 7.17
C THR A 210 -17.88 -6.25 6.96
N MET A 211 -18.37 -5.07 7.37
CA MET A 211 -17.64 -3.80 7.27
C MET A 211 -16.41 -3.73 8.20
N HIS A 212 -16.43 -4.50 9.29
CA HIS A 212 -15.40 -4.50 10.34
C HIS A 212 -14.31 -5.57 10.12
N GLY A 213 -14.33 -6.27 8.98
CA GLY A 213 -13.31 -7.25 8.63
C GLY A 213 -11.95 -6.60 8.32
N ALA A 214 -10.87 -7.34 8.55
CA ALA A 214 -9.53 -6.85 8.25
C ALA A 214 -9.33 -6.63 6.74
N TRP A 215 -8.64 -5.56 6.36
CA TRP A 215 -8.41 -5.23 4.95
C TRP A 215 -7.68 -6.35 4.19
N SER A 216 -6.76 -7.04 4.85
CA SER A 216 -6.01 -8.16 4.29
C SER A 216 -6.88 -9.33 3.83
N GLU A 217 -8.03 -9.56 4.47
CA GLU A 217 -9.00 -10.59 4.07
C GLU A 217 -9.78 -10.17 2.82
N TRP A 218 -10.22 -8.91 2.76
CA TRP A 218 -10.87 -8.33 1.59
C TRP A 218 -9.95 -8.36 0.36
N GLN A 219 -8.68 -7.97 0.54
CA GLN A 219 -7.65 -7.94 -0.48
C GLN A 219 -7.30 -9.36 -0.97
N ASN A 220 -6.75 -10.21 -0.09
CA ASN A 220 -6.14 -11.47 -0.50
C ASN A 220 -7.17 -12.60 -0.67
N ASN A 221 -8.08 -12.74 0.29
CA ASN A 221 -8.99 -13.89 0.38
C ASN A 221 -10.30 -13.70 -0.39
N SER A 222 -10.60 -12.49 -0.88
CA SER A 222 -11.78 -12.24 -1.72
C SER A 222 -11.44 -11.59 -3.07
N PHE A 223 -10.77 -10.44 -3.10
CA PHE A 223 -10.54 -9.71 -4.35
C PHE A 223 -9.56 -10.42 -5.27
N LEU A 224 -8.37 -10.78 -4.77
CA LEU A 224 -7.36 -11.51 -5.55
C LEU A 224 -7.73 -12.98 -5.79
N GLU A 225 -8.58 -13.57 -4.95
CA GLU A 225 -9.20 -14.88 -5.21
C GLU A 225 -10.12 -14.84 -6.45
N THR A 226 -10.96 -13.80 -6.55
CA THR A 226 -12.02 -13.65 -7.56
C THR A 226 -11.51 -13.07 -8.88
N TYR A 227 -10.66 -12.05 -8.82
CA TYR A 227 -10.20 -11.28 -9.99
C TYR A 227 -8.70 -11.42 -10.28
N GLY A 228 -7.92 -12.02 -9.39
CA GLY A 228 -6.51 -12.28 -9.64
C GLY A 228 -6.35 -13.24 -10.81
N ASP A 229 -5.63 -12.83 -11.85
CA ASP A 229 -5.35 -13.72 -12.97
C ASP A 229 -4.42 -14.86 -12.53
N LYS A 230 -5.00 -16.06 -12.43
CA LYS A 230 -4.33 -17.32 -12.10
C LYS A 230 -3.93 -18.10 -13.38
N SER A 231 -4.09 -17.51 -14.58
CA SER A 231 -3.94 -18.20 -15.86
C SER A 231 -2.54 -18.07 -16.47
N TRP A 232 -1.91 -19.22 -16.73
CA TRP A 232 -0.72 -19.32 -17.58
C TRP A 232 -0.93 -18.77 -19.00
N ARG A 233 -2.18 -18.59 -19.47
CA ARG A 233 -2.48 -18.02 -20.79
C ARG A 233 -1.98 -16.58 -20.92
N THR A 234 -2.04 -15.79 -19.85
CA THR A 234 -1.61 -14.38 -19.86
C THR A 234 -0.09 -14.27 -19.87
N VAL A 235 0.60 -15.08 -19.05
CA VAL A 235 2.06 -15.25 -19.09
C VAL A 235 2.51 -15.71 -20.48
N TYR A 236 1.90 -16.77 -21.03
CA TYR A 236 2.17 -17.26 -22.37
C TYR A 236 1.99 -16.16 -23.43
N LEU A 237 0.90 -15.38 -23.37
CA LEU A 237 0.65 -14.30 -24.31
C LEU A 237 1.69 -13.20 -24.19
N ALA A 238 2.04 -12.76 -22.98
CA ALA A 238 3.09 -11.77 -22.75
C ALA A 238 4.45 -12.24 -23.31
N TYR A 239 4.83 -13.49 -23.07
CA TYR A 239 6.14 -14.02 -23.46
C TYR A 239 6.20 -14.31 -24.97
N THR A 240 5.10 -14.75 -25.58
CA THR A 240 4.99 -15.03 -27.02
C THR A 240 4.51 -13.86 -27.88
N TYR A 241 4.20 -12.68 -27.30
CA TYR A 241 3.85 -11.50 -28.07
C TYR A 241 5.00 -11.08 -29.00
N LYS A 242 4.76 -11.02 -30.32
CA LYS A 242 5.74 -10.67 -31.36
C LYS A 242 5.27 -9.47 -32.18
N TYR A 243 6.22 -8.80 -32.81
CA TYR A 243 5.96 -7.74 -33.77
C TYR A 243 5.25 -8.32 -35.01
N ILE A 244 4.21 -7.62 -35.48
CA ILE A 244 3.45 -7.96 -36.69
C ILE A 244 3.53 -6.80 -37.68
N ASN A 245 3.21 -5.59 -37.22
CA ASN A 245 3.26 -4.35 -37.99
C ASN A 245 3.28 -3.13 -37.05
N GLY A 246 3.52 -1.95 -37.63
CA GLY A 246 3.48 -0.67 -36.92
C GLY A 246 4.87 -0.10 -36.62
N SER A 247 4.98 0.62 -35.50
CA SER A 247 6.24 1.14 -34.99
C SER A 247 6.90 0.11 -34.08
N PHE A 248 8.21 -0.11 -34.25
CA PHE A 248 8.98 -1.00 -33.37
C PHE A 248 9.00 -0.49 -31.93
N LEU A 249 8.98 0.83 -31.72
CA LEU A 249 8.87 1.45 -30.40
C LEU A 249 7.53 1.08 -29.75
N ASP A 250 6.42 1.18 -30.47
CA ASP A 250 5.07 0.94 -29.95
C ASP A 250 4.89 -0.54 -29.58
N TYR A 251 5.45 -1.44 -30.41
CA TYR A 251 5.54 -2.86 -30.10
C TYR A 251 6.37 -3.11 -28.83
N ALA A 252 7.56 -2.52 -28.74
CA ALA A 252 8.48 -2.75 -27.64
C ALA A 252 7.92 -2.22 -26.31
N LEU A 253 7.35 -1.01 -26.28
CA LEU A 253 6.65 -0.46 -25.11
C LEU A 253 5.46 -1.33 -24.69
N LYS A 254 4.68 -1.82 -25.65
CA LYS A 254 3.56 -2.71 -25.35
C LYS A 254 4.02 -4.07 -24.81
N LYS A 255 5.09 -4.62 -25.37
CA LYS A 255 5.72 -5.88 -24.93
C LYS A 255 6.29 -5.74 -23.53
N GLU A 256 7.07 -4.69 -23.27
CA GLU A 256 7.64 -4.36 -21.97
C GLU A 256 6.56 -4.24 -20.89
N ARG A 257 5.51 -3.47 -21.16
CA ARG A 257 4.36 -3.35 -20.25
C ARG A 257 3.71 -4.71 -19.96
N MET A 258 3.46 -5.53 -20.97
CA MET A 258 2.89 -6.87 -20.78
C MET A 258 3.81 -7.80 -19.96
N LEU A 259 5.13 -7.69 -20.10
CA LEU A 259 6.09 -8.45 -19.29
C LEU A 259 6.06 -7.99 -17.82
N LEU A 260 6.08 -6.67 -17.58
CA LEU A 260 6.01 -6.09 -16.24
C LEU A 260 4.65 -6.35 -15.55
N GLU A 261 3.55 -6.39 -16.29
CA GLU A 261 2.22 -6.80 -15.80
C GLU A 261 2.24 -8.28 -15.32
N THR A 262 3.07 -9.14 -15.92
CA THR A 262 3.17 -10.57 -15.54
C THR A 262 4.26 -10.89 -14.51
N GLU A 263 5.40 -10.21 -14.57
CA GLU A 263 6.57 -10.43 -13.69
C GLU A 263 7.23 -9.06 -13.39
N PRO A 264 6.76 -8.33 -12.37
CA PRO A 264 7.30 -7.00 -12.02
C PRO A 264 8.80 -7.02 -11.65
N SER A 265 9.30 -8.16 -11.16
CA SER A 265 10.71 -8.38 -10.80
C SER A 265 11.62 -8.75 -11.98
N MET A 266 11.11 -8.82 -13.21
CA MET A 266 11.89 -9.24 -14.37
C MET A 266 13.06 -8.28 -14.64
N SER A 267 14.28 -8.81 -14.76
CA SER A 267 15.48 -8.01 -15.02
C SER A 267 15.48 -7.32 -16.40
N ASP A 268 16.20 -6.21 -16.53
CA ASP A 268 16.39 -5.51 -17.81
C ASP A 268 16.87 -6.44 -18.93
N GLN A 269 17.87 -7.29 -18.65
CA GLN A 269 18.37 -8.25 -19.63
C GLN A 269 17.28 -9.21 -20.10
N SER A 270 16.43 -9.72 -19.20
CA SER A 270 15.30 -10.56 -19.57
C SER A 270 14.25 -9.80 -20.39
N ARG A 271 13.92 -8.55 -20.01
CA ARG A 271 13.02 -7.67 -20.78
C ARG A 271 13.55 -7.43 -22.20
N ILE A 272 14.81 -7.03 -22.33
CA ILE A 272 15.52 -6.82 -23.60
C ILE A 272 15.46 -8.09 -24.46
N ASN A 273 15.85 -9.24 -23.90
CA ASN A 273 15.83 -10.53 -24.61
C ASN A 273 14.42 -10.86 -25.14
N HIS A 274 13.39 -10.74 -24.30
CA HIS A 274 12.01 -11.01 -24.71
C HIS A 274 11.46 -10.04 -25.76
N ILE A 275 11.88 -8.77 -25.74
CA ILE A 275 11.51 -7.79 -26.76
C ILE A 275 12.20 -8.13 -28.09
N VAL A 276 13.52 -8.33 -28.07
CA VAL A 276 14.36 -8.56 -29.27
C VAL A 276 13.97 -9.85 -29.99
N VAL A 277 13.77 -10.96 -29.27
CA VAL A 277 13.35 -12.25 -29.87
C VAL A 277 12.00 -12.16 -30.59
N GLY A 278 11.16 -11.17 -30.25
CA GLY A 278 9.89 -10.92 -30.92
C GLY A 278 9.94 -9.92 -32.09
N LEU A 279 11.09 -9.32 -32.40
CA LEU A 279 11.30 -8.46 -33.56
C LEU A 279 11.57 -9.27 -34.85
N PRO A 280 11.45 -8.67 -36.05
CA PRO A 280 11.95 -9.25 -37.29
C PRO A 280 13.47 -9.51 -37.25
N LEU A 281 13.93 -10.59 -37.88
CA LEU A 281 15.35 -10.99 -37.88
C LEU A 281 16.27 -9.88 -38.43
N ASP A 282 15.83 -9.16 -39.47
CA ASP A 282 16.57 -8.05 -40.08
C ASP A 282 16.77 -6.84 -39.15
N ILE A 283 16.06 -6.79 -38.03
CA ILE A 283 16.27 -5.83 -36.94
C ILE A 283 17.10 -6.47 -35.81
N GLN A 284 16.86 -7.75 -35.47
CA GLN A 284 17.67 -8.48 -34.48
C GLN A 284 19.16 -8.44 -34.86
N ASP A 285 19.50 -8.73 -36.12
CA ASP A 285 20.87 -8.74 -36.64
C ASP A 285 21.56 -7.36 -36.61
N ARG A 286 20.80 -6.27 -36.43
CA ARG A 286 21.31 -4.88 -36.36
C ARG A 286 21.44 -4.36 -34.93
N LEU A 287 20.95 -5.09 -33.93
CA LEU A 287 20.99 -4.69 -32.53
C LEU A 287 22.21 -5.34 -31.87
N ASP A 288 23.20 -4.52 -31.53
CA ASP A 288 24.39 -4.98 -30.83
C ASP A 288 24.07 -5.21 -29.34
N LYS A 289 24.11 -6.48 -28.94
CA LYS A 289 23.81 -6.96 -27.59
C LYS A 289 24.74 -6.37 -26.52
N GLU A 290 26.00 -6.07 -26.84
CA GLU A 290 26.95 -5.53 -25.85
C GLU A 290 26.72 -4.03 -25.56
N THR A 291 26.04 -3.33 -26.48
CA THR A 291 25.72 -1.89 -26.34
C THR A 291 24.38 -1.59 -25.67
N ILE A 292 23.51 -2.58 -25.52
CA ILE A 292 22.12 -2.42 -25.06
C ILE A 292 21.95 -3.12 -23.72
N ASN A 293 22.14 -2.37 -22.64
CA ASN A 293 22.09 -2.86 -21.26
C ASN A 293 20.81 -2.43 -20.52
N THR A 294 20.06 -1.43 -21.01
CA THR A 294 18.76 -1.00 -20.46
C THR A 294 17.66 -1.01 -21.53
N THR A 295 16.39 -1.10 -21.12
CA THR A 295 15.27 -1.08 -22.07
C THR A 295 15.14 0.28 -22.77
N GLU A 296 15.47 1.40 -22.13
CA GLU A 296 15.45 2.73 -22.77
C GLU A 296 16.50 2.86 -23.88
N GLN A 297 17.68 2.24 -23.71
CA GLN A 297 18.69 2.15 -24.77
C GLN A 297 18.14 1.39 -25.97
N LEU A 298 17.45 0.26 -25.73
CA LEU A 298 16.76 -0.49 -26.79
C LEU A 298 15.69 0.37 -27.48
N MET A 299 14.80 1.02 -26.72
CA MET A 299 13.76 1.91 -27.27
C MET A 299 14.35 3.02 -28.14
N ASN A 300 15.47 3.62 -27.72
CA ASN A 300 16.16 4.66 -28.47
C ASN A 300 16.77 4.14 -29.78
N GLN A 301 17.36 2.94 -29.80
CA GLN A 301 17.82 2.34 -31.05
C GLN A 301 16.65 1.98 -31.98
N LEU A 302 15.56 1.41 -31.45
CA LEU A 302 14.37 1.06 -32.23
C LEU A 302 13.73 2.27 -32.92
N ARG A 303 13.73 3.46 -32.28
CA ARG A 303 13.31 4.72 -32.93
C ARG A 303 14.08 5.02 -34.21
N ARG A 304 15.38 4.71 -34.28
CA ARG A 304 16.23 4.96 -35.47
C ARG A 304 15.81 4.06 -36.65
N TYR A 305 15.42 2.82 -36.37
CA TYR A 305 14.93 1.89 -37.40
C TYR A 305 13.52 2.20 -37.89
N THR A 306 12.64 2.80 -37.07
CA THR A 306 11.30 3.22 -37.54
C THR A 306 11.34 4.31 -38.62
N SER A 307 12.41 5.11 -38.68
CA SER A 307 12.60 6.11 -39.73
C SER A 307 13.05 5.53 -41.08
N ILE A 308 13.53 4.28 -41.11
CA ILE A 308 14.18 3.67 -42.28
C ILE A 308 13.17 2.95 -43.18
N PHE A 309 12.02 2.52 -42.65
CA PHE A 309 10.92 2.03 -43.48
C PHE A 309 10.13 3.22 -44.03
N PRO A 310 10.23 3.54 -45.34
CA PRO A 310 9.33 4.53 -45.91
C PRO A 310 7.92 3.97 -45.73
N ARG A 311 6.99 4.80 -45.24
CA ARG A 311 5.57 4.45 -45.26
C ARG A 311 5.27 3.94 -46.66
N PHE A 312 4.90 2.66 -46.81
CA PHE A 312 4.34 2.16 -48.05
C PHE A 312 3.11 3.01 -48.30
N LYS A 313 3.27 4.08 -49.11
CA LYS A 313 2.17 4.90 -49.56
C LYS A 313 1.26 3.91 -50.26
N LYS A 314 0.11 3.62 -49.63
CA LYS A 314 -1.05 3.15 -50.37
C LYS A 314 -1.21 4.15 -51.51
N ARG A 315 -0.78 3.78 -52.72
CA ARG A 315 -1.17 4.49 -53.92
C ARG A 315 -2.69 4.46 -53.84
N GLN A 316 -3.30 5.62 -53.61
CA GLN A 316 -4.74 5.76 -53.73
C GLN A 316 -5.04 5.39 -55.18
N GLY A 317 -5.49 4.15 -55.39
CA GLY A 317 -6.10 3.77 -56.65
C GLY A 317 -7.29 4.69 -56.79
N ARG A 318 -7.20 5.65 -57.71
CA ARG A 318 -8.37 6.39 -58.16
C ARG A 318 -9.37 5.33 -58.63
N PHE A 319 -10.54 5.31 -58.01
CA PHE A 319 -11.69 4.64 -58.60
C PHE A 319 -11.95 5.31 -59.95
N LEU A 320 -11.55 4.64 -61.01
CA LEU A 320 -11.99 4.91 -62.37
C LEU A 320 -12.69 3.64 -62.84
N SER A 321 -14.01 3.66 -62.74
CA SER A 321 -14.89 2.65 -63.29
C SER A 321 -14.98 2.85 -64.80
N VAL A 322 -14.31 1.99 -65.58
CA VAL A 322 -14.64 1.76 -67.00
C VAL A 322 -14.58 0.26 -67.28
N THR A 323 -15.53 -0.19 -68.08
CA THR A 323 -15.85 -1.56 -68.45
C THR A 323 -15.02 -2.09 -69.63
N ASN A 324 -14.92 -3.42 -69.68
CA ASN A 324 -14.75 -4.29 -70.86
C ASN A 324 -13.44 -4.26 -71.68
N GLU A 325 -12.82 -5.45 -71.71
CA GLU A 325 -12.30 -6.18 -72.88
C GLU A 325 -11.07 -5.67 -73.68
N THR A 326 -10.43 -6.67 -74.32
CA THR A 326 -9.33 -6.67 -75.32
C THR A 326 -7.90 -6.22 -74.95
N ASP A 327 -7.07 -7.26 -74.77
CA ASP A 327 -5.85 -7.55 -75.54
C ASP A 327 -4.49 -6.80 -75.38
N ILE A 328 -3.54 -7.55 -74.76
CA ILE A 328 -2.28 -8.06 -75.36
C ILE A 328 -1.04 -7.11 -75.52
N ARG A 329 0.13 -7.66 -75.09
CA ARG A 329 1.55 -7.32 -75.42
C ARG A 329 2.18 -6.08 -74.71
N LEU A 330 3.44 -6.10 -74.21
CA LEU A 330 4.57 -7.05 -74.30
C LEU A 330 5.35 -7.30 -72.97
N ASN A 331 6.03 -8.45 -72.94
CA ASN A 331 7.30 -8.82 -72.26
C ASN A 331 8.38 -7.68 -72.22
N GLU A 332 9.42 -7.63 -71.39
CA GLU A 332 10.05 -8.55 -70.40
C GLU A 332 11.07 -7.75 -69.51
N SER A 333 11.84 -8.24 -68.52
CA SER A 333 12.02 -9.56 -67.87
C SER A 333 12.60 -9.39 -66.43
N ARG A 334 12.43 -10.40 -65.57
CA ARG A 334 13.40 -11.01 -64.60
C ARG A 334 12.75 -11.55 -63.30
N ASN A 335 12.52 -12.86 -63.33
CA ASN A 335 12.65 -13.83 -62.22
C ASN A 335 11.97 -13.55 -60.85
N GLN A 336 10.72 -13.99 -60.72
CA GLN A 336 10.29 -14.82 -59.59
C GLN A 336 9.12 -15.73 -60.02
N LYS A 337 9.23 -17.04 -59.78
CA LYS A 337 8.19 -18.02 -60.17
C LYS A 337 6.94 -17.80 -59.33
N SER A 338 5.89 -17.25 -59.92
CA SER A 338 4.55 -17.25 -59.33
C SER A 338 4.02 -18.68 -59.28
N ILE A 339 3.93 -19.25 -58.07
CA ILE A 339 3.24 -20.52 -57.86
C ILE A 339 1.74 -20.25 -58.06
N GLU A 340 1.20 -20.68 -59.20
CA GLU A 340 -0.24 -20.71 -59.43
C GLU A 340 -0.89 -21.56 -58.33
N LYS A 341 -1.84 -20.96 -57.60
CA LYS A 341 -2.60 -21.69 -56.58
C LYS A 341 -3.53 -22.68 -57.27
N ARG A 342 -3.10 -23.93 -57.39
CA ARG A 342 -3.97 -25.05 -57.78
C ARG A 342 -4.76 -25.54 -56.57
N PRO A 343 -6.03 -25.97 -56.74
CA PRO A 343 -6.77 -26.61 -55.67
C PRO A 343 -6.10 -27.94 -55.28
N CYS A 344 -6.31 -28.39 -54.05
CA CYS A 344 -5.73 -29.61 -53.52
C CYS A 344 -6.35 -30.85 -54.20
N SER A 345 -5.53 -31.60 -54.94
CA SER A 345 -5.96 -32.78 -55.70
C SER A 345 -6.64 -33.85 -54.84
N ASN A 346 -6.24 -34.01 -53.57
CA ASN A 346 -6.90 -34.94 -52.64
C ASN A 346 -8.32 -34.49 -52.25
N CYS A 347 -8.61 -33.18 -52.22
CA CYS A 347 -9.96 -32.69 -51.95
C CYS A 347 -10.85 -32.85 -53.19
N GLU A 348 -10.31 -32.60 -54.37
CA GLU A 348 -10.98 -32.77 -55.66
C GLU A 348 -11.38 -34.24 -55.89
N ALA A 349 -10.47 -35.18 -55.67
CA ALA A 349 -10.74 -36.62 -55.72
C ALA A 349 -11.77 -37.11 -54.70
N ARG A 350 -12.00 -36.36 -53.60
CA ARG A 350 -13.01 -36.65 -52.58
C ARG A 350 -14.34 -35.89 -52.77
N GLY A 351 -14.52 -35.20 -53.91
CA GLY A 351 -15.75 -34.45 -54.21
C GLY A 351 -15.86 -33.08 -53.53
N TYR A 352 -14.76 -32.51 -53.03
CA TYR A 352 -14.68 -31.19 -52.42
C TYR A 352 -13.81 -30.22 -53.26
N PRO A 353 -14.28 -29.77 -54.44
CA PRO A 353 -13.50 -28.88 -55.31
C PRO A 353 -13.25 -27.50 -54.67
N GLY A 354 -12.20 -26.80 -55.13
CA GLY A 354 -11.93 -25.41 -54.76
C GLY A 354 -11.25 -25.16 -53.41
N ARG A 355 -10.71 -26.19 -52.74
CA ARG A 355 -9.91 -26.02 -51.51
C ARG A 355 -8.43 -25.79 -51.83
N PHE A 356 -7.83 -24.72 -51.30
CA PHE A 356 -6.43 -24.35 -51.56
C PHE A 356 -5.58 -24.47 -50.30
N HIS A 357 -4.84 -25.58 -50.18
CA HIS A 357 -3.83 -25.81 -49.14
C HIS A 357 -2.79 -26.82 -49.66
N PRO A 358 -1.59 -26.93 -49.04
CA PRO A 358 -0.65 -28.00 -49.35
C PRO A 358 -1.30 -29.38 -49.16
N VAL A 359 -0.94 -30.33 -50.03
CA VAL A 359 -1.47 -31.71 -49.99
C VAL A 359 -1.10 -32.41 -48.68
N GLU A 360 0.07 -32.09 -48.13
CA GLU A 360 0.60 -32.57 -46.84
C GLU A 360 -0.31 -32.26 -45.64
N ILE A 361 -1.15 -31.23 -45.73
CA ILE A 361 -2.07 -30.78 -44.65
C ILE A 361 -3.53 -31.17 -44.99
N CYS A 362 -3.76 -31.91 -46.08
CA CYS A 362 -5.08 -32.43 -46.43
C CYS A 362 -5.52 -33.52 -45.44
N ARG A 363 -6.65 -33.31 -44.76
CA ARG A 363 -7.30 -34.31 -43.90
C ARG A 363 -8.49 -34.95 -44.59
#